data_AF-A0A534GPW1-F1
#
_entry.id   AF-A0A534GPW1-F1
#
_cell.length_a   1.000
_cell.length_b   1.000
_cell.length_c   1.000
_cell.angle_alpha   90.00
_cell.angle_beta   90.00
_cell.angle_gamma   90.00
#
_symmetry.space_group_name_H-M   'P 1'
#
loop_
_entity.id
_entity.type
_entity.pdbx_description
1 polymer ?
#
loop_
_entity_poly.entity_id
_entity_poly.type
_entity_poly.pdbx_seq_one_letter_code
_entity_poly.pdbx_strand_id
1 'polypeptide(L)'
;MPGSPSAASLAARRILIPALLGVAALGAGSTDAGRIHRIDEEYARRDFEKRGFTFVAKSDVLRRPDDPRDQITYKGPMVGKTDRFAMVLRKQR
;
A
#
# COMPACT_ATOMS: atom_id res chain seq x y z
N MET A 1 15.88 47.45 3.16
CA MET A 1 14.86 46.62 2.50
C MET A 1 15.51 45.29 2.10
N PRO A 2 15.36 44.19 2.85
CA PRO A 2 15.85 42.89 2.39
C PRO A 2 14.91 42.36 1.30
N GLY A 3 15.49 42.02 0.14
CA GLY A 3 14.76 41.48 -1.01
C GLY A 3 14.12 40.13 -0.71
N SER A 4 12.90 39.95 -1.20
CA SER A 4 12.21 38.66 -1.16
C SER A 4 13.02 37.60 -1.90
N PRO A 5 13.20 36.38 -1.35
CA PRO A 5 13.73 35.28 -2.14
C PRO A 5 12.72 34.95 -3.25
N SER A 6 13.23 35.04 -4.49
CA SER A 6 12.60 34.53 -5.71
C SER A 6 12.00 33.15 -5.46
N ALA A 7 10.78 32.96 -5.95
CA ALA A 7 10.09 31.68 -6.02
C ALA A 7 10.85 30.73 -6.95
N ALA A 8 12.02 30.27 -6.51
CA ALA A 8 12.53 28.97 -6.85
C ALA A 8 11.55 27.97 -6.24
N SER A 9 10.46 27.72 -6.97
CA SER A 9 9.60 26.57 -6.76
C SER A 9 10.51 25.36 -6.93
N LEU A 10 11.08 24.94 -5.80
CA LEU A 10 11.80 23.70 -5.67
C LEU A 10 10.75 22.66 -6.06
N ALA A 11 10.83 22.17 -7.29
CA ALA A 11 10.07 21.05 -7.79
C ALA A 11 10.44 19.84 -6.90
N ALA A 12 9.81 19.77 -5.73
CA ALA A 12 9.86 18.66 -4.83
C ALA A 12 9.14 17.54 -5.57
N ARG A 13 9.90 16.79 -6.39
CA ARG A 13 9.45 15.59 -7.09
C ARG A 13 8.64 14.76 -6.09
N ARG A 14 7.31 14.79 -6.22
CA ARG A 14 6.38 13.97 -5.43
C ARG A 14 6.59 12.54 -5.89
N ILE A 15 7.37 11.78 -5.14
CA ILE A 15 7.53 10.34 -5.40
C ILE A 15 6.25 9.67 -4.91
N LEU A 16 5.41 9.27 -5.85
CA LEU A 16 4.25 8.41 -5.61
C LEU A 16 4.69 6.96 -5.77
N ILE A 17 4.51 6.16 -4.73
CA ILE A 17 4.83 4.73 -4.73
C ILE A 17 3.51 3.97 -4.75
N PRO A 18 3.19 3.25 -5.85
CA PRO A 18 2.08 2.31 -5.84
C PRO A 18 2.48 1.04 -5.09
N ALA A 19 1.64 0.61 -4.15
CA ALA A 19 1.76 -0.67 -3.45
C ALA A 19 0.61 -1.57 -3.87
N LEU A 20 0.93 -2.76 -4.41
CA LEU A 20 -0.04 -3.82 -4.72
C LEU A 20 0.09 -4.93 -3.69
N LEU A 21 -0.96 -5.16 -2.90
CA LEU A 21 -0.92 -6.03 -1.73
C LEU A 21 -2.07 -7.04 -1.74
N GLY A 22 -1.81 -8.26 -1.28
CA GLY A 22 -2.84 -9.27 -1.03
C GLY A 22 -3.56 -9.01 0.29
N VAL A 23 -4.88 -9.21 0.31
CA VAL A 23 -5.72 -8.97 1.49
C VAL A 23 -5.64 -10.17 2.43
N ALA A 24 -5.28 -9.94 3.70
CA ALA A 24 -5.44 -10.91 4.78
C ALA A 24 -6.79 -10.76 5.49
N ALA A 25 -7.10 -11.65 6.43
CA ALA A 25 -8.24 -11.48 7.32
C ALA A 25 -8.09 -10.20 8.17
N LEU A 26 -9.23 -9.58 8.51
CA LEU A 26 -9.25 -8.37 9.34
C LEU A 26 -8.57 -8.63 10.68
N GLY A 27 -7.64 -7.75 11.06
CA GLY A 27 -6.92 -7.86 12.33
C GLY A 27 -5.76 -8.87 12.34
N ALA A 28 -5.48 -9.56 11.22
CA ALA A 28 -4.31 -10.46 11.10
C ALA A 28 -2.97 -9.71 11.20
N GLY A 29 -2.98 -8.39 11.00
CA GLY A 29 -1.79 -7.56 10.99
C GLY A 29 -0.83 -7.98 9.88
N SER A 30 0.43 -8.23 10.23
CA SER A 30 1.48 -8.73 9.32
C SER A 30 1.72 -10.24 9.41
N THR A 31 0.95 -10.98 10.23
CA THR A 31 1.22 -12.40 10.53
C THR A 31 1.29 -13.26 9.27
N ASP A 32 0.38 -13.02 8.32
CA ASP A 32 0.30 -13.76 7.06
C ASP A 32 1.22 -13.23 5.95
N ALA A 33 1.91 -12.09 6.19
CA ALA A 33 2.71 -11.44 5.17
C ALA A 33 3.93 -12.29 4.79
N GLY A 34 4.61 -12.85 5.78
CA GLY A 34 5.76 -13.74 5.56
C GLY A 34 5.38 -15.16 5.12
N ARG A 35 4.20 -15.65 5.54
CA ARG A 35 3.79 -17.04 5.31
C ARG A 35 3.11 -17.25 3.96
N ILE A 36 2.16 -16.36 3.62
CA ILE A 36 1.30 -16.51 2.44
C ILE A 36 1.23 -15.26 1.57
N HIS A 37 2.05 -14.24 1.86
CA HIS A 37 2.10 -12.97 1.11
C HIS A 37 0.77 -12.22 1.11
N ARG A 38 0.11 -12.17 2.27
CA ARG A 38 -1.12 -11.40 2.52
C ARG A 38 -0.96 -10.52 3.75
N ILE A 39 -1.55 -9.33 3.72
CA ILE A 39 -1.47 -8.37 4.82
C ILE A 39 -2.83 -7.73 5.08
N ASP A 40 -3.11 -7.44 6.35
CA ASP A 40 -4.28 -6.63 6.71
C ASP A 40 -4.12 -5.22 6.15
N GLU A 41 -5.16 -4.71 5.48
CA GLU A 41 -5.10 -3.44 4.75
C GLU A 41 -4.92 -2.23 5.66
N GLU A 42 -5.65 -2.18 6.78
CA GLU A 42 -5.54 -1.08 7.72
C GLU A 42 -4.21 -1.11 8.46
N TYR A 43 -3.71 -2.30 8.78
CA TYR A 43 -2.35 -2.48 9.29
C TYR A 43 -1.31 -1.96 8.29
N ALA A 44 -1.39 -2.36 7.02
CA ALA A 44 -0.45 -1.92 5.99
C ALA A 44 -0.44 -0.40 5.86
N ARG A 45 -1.61 0.24 5.81
CA ARG A 45 -1.73 1.70 5.77
C ARG A 45 -1.01 2.36 6.95
N ARG A 46 -1.30 1.90 8.18
CA ARG A 46 -0.68 2.44 9.41
C ARG A 46 0.81 2.18 9.48
N ASP A 47 1.29 1.03 9.01
CA ASP A 47 2.72 0.70 8.98
C ASP A 47 3.48 1.61 8.01
N PHE A 48 2.93 1.88 6.83
CA PHE A 48 3.51 2.87 5.92
C PHE A 48 3.54 4.28 6.52
N GLU A 49 2.46 4.69 7.19
CA GLU A 49 2.40 6.00 7.87
C GLU A 49 3.47 6.14 8.94
N LYS A 50 3.65 5.11 9.79
CA LYS A 50 4.70 5.08 10.82
C LYS A 50 6.12 5.17 10.24
N ARG A 51 6.32 4.70 9.00
CA ARG A 51 7.61 4.72 8.29
C ARG A 51 7.85 6.02 7.51
N GLY A 52 7.01 7.04 7.69
CA GLY A 52 7.18 8.35 7.08
C GLY A 52 6.59 8.49 5.67
N PHE A 53 5.69 7.58 5.28
CA PHE A 53 4.87 7.74 4.08
C PHE A 53 3.54 8.41 4.43
N THR A 54 3.01 9.23 3.53
CA THR A 54 1.63 9.72 3.60
C THR A 54 0.76 8.87 2.69
N PHE A 55 -0.35 8.32 3.20
CA PHE A 55 -1.39 7.75 2.37
C PHE A 55 -2.03 8.84 1.48
N VAL A 56 -2.18 8.55 0.18
CA VAL A 56 -2.77 9.49 -0.79
C VAL A 56 -4.12 8.99 -1.27
N ALA A 57 -4.18 7.74 -1.72
CA ALA A 57 -5.39 7.14 -2.27
C ALA A 57 -5.30 5.61 -2.21
N LYS A 58 -6.46 4.94 -2.34
CA LYS A 58 -6.56 3.50 -2.56
C LYS A 58 -7.42 3.19 -3.77
N SER A 59 -7.25 2.00 -4.32
CA SER A 59 -8.09 1.45 -5.37
C SER A 59 -8.54 0.05 -5.00
N ASP A 60 -9.84 -0.17 -5.16
CA ASP A 60 -10.53 -1.44 -4.96
C ASP A 60 -10.72 -2.22 -6.28
N VAL A 61 -10.08 -1.80 -7.38
CA VAL A 61 -10.22 -2.43 -8.71
C VAL A 61 -9.81 -3.91 -8.75
N LEU A 62 -9.02 -4.36 -7.77
CA LEU A 62 -8.55 -5.74 -7.65
C LEU A 62 -9.26 -6.54 -6.56
N ARG A 63 -10.36 -6.00 -6.03
CA ARG A 63 -11.15 -6.70 -5.01
C ARG A 63 -11.77 -7.95 -5.56
N ARG A 64 -11.70 -9.01 -4.75
CA ARG A 64 -12.24 -10.32 -5.09
C ARG A 64 -12.90 -10.99 -3.88
N PRO A 65 -14.22 -10.82 -3.69
CA PRO A 65 -14.91 -11.27 -2.48
C PRO A 65 -14.98 -12.81 -2.34
N ASP A 66 -14.80 -13.55 -3.43
CA ASP A 66 -14.74 -15.02 -3.45
C ASP A 66 -13.37 -15.60 -3.05
N ASP A 67 -12.36 -14.76 -2.76
CA ASP A 67 -11.08 -15.24 -2.26
C ASP A 67 -11.20 -15.68 -0.78
N PRO A 68 -10.86 -16.93 -0.43
CA PRO A 68 -10.87 -17.40 0.96
C PRO A 68 -9.78 -16.78 1.86
N ARG A 69 -8.81 -16.06 1.30
CA ARG A 69 -7.75 -15.33 2.05
C ARG A 69 -6.82 -16.17 2.94
N ASP A 70 -6.79 -17.49 2.76
CA ASP A 70 -5.99 -18.46 3.54
C ASP A 70 -4.77 -19.10 2.80
N GLN A 71 -4.77 -19.07 1.47
CA GLN A 71 -3.72 -19.65 0.60
C GLN A 71 -2.59 -18.70 0.14
N ILE A 72 -1.50 -19.29 -0.35
CA ILE A 72 -0.35 -18.57 -0.93
C ILE A 72 -0.74 -17.90 -2.26
N THR A 73 -0.49 -16.60 -2.41
CA THR A 73 -0.98 -15.80 -3.55
C THR A 73 -0.28 -16.05 -4.89
N TYR A 74 0.93 -16.58 -4.88
CA TYR A 74 1.79 -16.74 -6.08
C TYR A 74 2.04 -18.20 -6.48
N LYS A 75 1.33 -19.17 -5.88
CA LYS A 75 1.44 -20.59 -6.21
C LYS A 75 0.08 -21.21 -6.50
N GLY A 76 0.08 -22.26 -7.33
CA GLY A 76 -1.07 -23.12 -7.55
C GLY A 76 -2.29 -22.39 -8.13
N PRO A 77 -3.52 -22.78 -7.75
CA PRO A 77 -4.75 -22.27 -8.35
C PRO A 77 -5.03 -20.80 -8.05
N MET A 78 -4.33 -20.21 -7.08
CA MET A 78 -4.55 -18.84 -6.60
C MET A 78 -3.83 -17.78 -7.43
N VAL A 79 -2.91 -18.15 -8.32
CA VAL A 79 -2.19 -17.20 -9.17
C VAL A 79 -3.19 -16.38 -10.00
N GLY A 80 -3.18 -15.06 -9.80
CA GLY A 80 -4.12 -14.13 -10.46
C GLY A 80 -5.55 -14.17 -9.93
N LYS A 81 -5.85 -15.01 -8.92
CA LYS A 81 -7.19 -15.20 -8.36
C LYS A 81 -7.35 -14.73 -6.92
N THR A 82 -6.45 -13.86 -6.47
CA THR A 82 -6.45 -13.36 -5.09
C THR A 82 -7.00 -11.95 -4.99
N ASP A 83 -7.68 -11.71 -3.87
CA ASP A 83 -8.17 -10.43 -3.40
C ASP A 83 -6.99 -9.55 -3.04
N ARG A 84 -6.95 -8.39 -3.70
CA ARG A 84 -5.85 -7.45 -3.61
C ARG A 84 -6.40 -6.04 -3.53
N PHE A 85 -5.59 -5.17 -2.97
CA PHE A 85 -5.84 -3.74 -2.95
C PHE A 85 -4.59 -3.01 -3.44
N ALA A 86 -4.79 -1.83 -4.00
CA ALA A 86 -3.71 -0.95 -4.37
C ALA A 86 -3.76 0.32 -3.51
N MET A 87 -2.60 0.79 -3.05
CA MET A 87 -2.44 2.08 -2.37
C MET A 87 -1.45 2.95 -3.11
N VAL A 88 -1.74 4.24 -3.15
CA VAL A 88 -0.79 5.27 -3.57
C VAL A 88 -0.26 5.94 -2.32
N LEU A 89 1.05 5.87 -2.14
CA LEU A 89 1.77 6.44 -1.00
C LEU A 89 2.68 7.56 -1.49
N ARG A 90 2.92 8.55 -0.63
CA ARG A 90 3.86 9.65 -0.90
C ARG A 90 4.94 9.67 0.18
N LYS A 91 6.21 9.65 -0.20
CA LYS A 91 7.30 9.84 0.77
C LYS A 91 7.38 11.32 1.20
N GLN A 92 7.30 11.60 2.50
CA GLN A 92 7.70 12.93 3.02
C GLN A 92 9.23 13.01 3.02
N ARG A 93 9.76 14.13 2.54
CA ARG A 93 11.21 14.37 2.44
C ARG A 93 11.81 14.66 3.80
#